data_AF-A0A961V499-F1
#
_entry.id   AF-A0A961V499-F1
#
_cell.length_a   1.000
_cell.length_b   1.000
_cell.length_c   1.000
_cell.angle_alpha   90.00
_cell.angle_beta   90.00
_cell.angle_gamma   90.00
#
_symmetry.space_group_name_H-M   'P 1'
#
loop_
_entity.id
_entity.type
_entity.pdbx_description
1 polymer ?
#
loop_
_entity_poly.entity_id
_entity_poly.type
_entity_poly.pdbx_seq_one_letter_code
_entity_poly.pdbx_strand_id
1 'polypeptide(L)'
;MFGDLFGRLTIDALPFYSPIAMGGALVTVGGTLVAMAVITWLGAWGYLWREWFTSVDHKKIGIMYVTLALIMLLRGFIDAIMMRTQQAIALNSDGYLAPDHFDQIFSSHGTIMIFFM
;
A
#
# COMPACT_ATOMS: atom_id res chain seq x y z
N MET A 1 -14.68 2.48 30.98
CA MET A 1 -15.02 1.05 30.79
C MET A 1 -14.69 0.53 29.37
N PHE A 2 -13.92 1.26 28.54
CA PHE A 2 -13.47 0.78 27.21
C PHE A 2 -11.93 0.79 27.03
N GLY A 3 -11.16 1.12 28.08
CA GLY A 3 -9.70 1.27 28.00
C GLY A 3 -8.93 -0.02 27.72
N ASP A 4 -9.45 -1.16 28.17
CA ASP A 4 -8.76 -2.46 28.03
C ASP A 4 -9.12 -3.24 26.76
N LEU A 5 -10.18 -2.86 26.03
CA LEU A 5 -10.61 -3.60 24.84
C LEU A 5 -9.74 -3.29 23.60
N PHE A 6 -9.21 -2.06 23.52
CA PHE A 6 -8.52 -1.55 22.34
C PHE A 6 -7.02 -1.31 22.54
N GLY A 7 -6.51 -1.41 23.77
CA GLY A 7 -5.08 -1.29 24.05
C GLY A 7 -4.44 -0.01 23.48
N ARG A 8 -3.39 -0.15 22.67
CA ARG A 8 -2.68 0.98 22.03
C ARG A 8 -3.37 1.53 20.77
N LEU A 9 -4.50 0.98 20.36
CA LEU A 9 -5.23 1.44 19.17
C LEU A 9 -6.04 2.70 19.52
N THR A 10 -5.40 3.86 19.35
CA THR A 10 -6.02 5.18 19.54
C THR A 10 -6.27 5.87 18.20
N ILE A 11 -7.06 6.95 18.21
CA ILE A 11 -7.30 7.77 17.01
C ILE A 11 -6.00 8.35 16.42
N ASP A 12 -5.00 8.55 17.28
CA ASP A 12 -3.67 9.07 16.91
C ASP A 12 -2.84 8.07 16.09
N ALA A 13 -3.22 6.80 16.06
CA ALA A 13 -2.56 5.79 15.22
C ALA A 13 -2.89 5.95 13.73
N LEU A 14 -3.89 6.76 13.39
CA LEU A 14 -4.28 7.04 12.02
C LEU A 14 -3.46 8.20 11.42
N PRO A 15 -3.25 8.23 10.09
CA PRO A 15 -2.35 9.18 9.44
C PRO A 15 -2.91 10.60 9.31
N PHE A 16 -3.71 11.08 10.27
CA PHE A 16 -4.30 12.43 10.26
C PHE A 16 -3.27 13.56 10.43
N TYR A 17 -2.03 13.23 10.82
CA TYR A 17 -0.94 14.19 11.01
C TYR A 17 -0.29 14.66 9.70
N SER A 18 -0.44 13.92 8.59
CA SER A 18 0.22 14.25 7.32
C SER A 18 -0.75 14.14 6.15
N PRO A 19 -0.89 15.20 5.32
CA PRO A 19 -1.70 15.14 4.10
C PRO A 19 -1.24 14.04 3.13
N ILE A 20 0.07 13.77 3.09
CA ILE A 20 0.67 12.78 2.19
C ILE A 20 0.34 11.36 2.67
N ALA A 21 0.49 11.10 3.98
CA ALA A 21 0.16 9.80 4.56
C ALA A 21 -1.35 9.53 4.48
N MET A 22 -2.18 10.55 4.75
CA MET A 22 -3.63 10.48 4.56
C MET A 22 -4.01 10.20 3.11
N GLY A 23 -3.38 10.91 2.16
CA GLY A 23 -3.59 10.69 0.73
C GLY A 23 -3.25 9.24 0.32
N GLY A 24 -2.12 8.72 0.80
CA GLY A 24 -1.75 7.31 0.59
C GLY A 24 -2.78 6.34 1.14
N ALA A 25 -3.26 6.55 2.37
CA ALA A 25 -4.28 5.72 2.99
C ALA A 25 -5.62 5.76 2.22
N LEU A 26 -6.06 6.95 1.80
CA LEU A 26 -7.29 7.12 1.02
C LEU A 26 -7.20 6.45 -0.35
N VAL A 27 -6.05 6.53 -1.03
CA VAL A 27 -5.84 5.84 -2.32
C VAL A 27 -5.92 4.33 -2.13
N THR A 28 -5.29 3.79 -1.08
CA THR A 28 -5.35 2.34 -0.79
C THR A 28 -6.77 1.90 -0.46
N VAL A 29 -7.45 2.55 0.50
CA VAL A 29 -8.81 2.20 0.90
C VAL A 29 -9.79 2.37 -0.26
N GLY A 30 -9.72 3.51 -0.96
CA GLY A 30 -10.56 3.81 -2.12
C GLY A 30 -10.34 2.81 -3.26
N GLY A 31 -9.08 2.49 -3.58
CA GLY A 31 -8.74 1.48 -4.59
C GLY A 31 -9.31 0.11 -4.25
N THR A 32 -9.21 -0.32 -2.99
CA THR A 32 -9.81 -1.58 -2.53
C THR A 32 -11.33 -1.56 -2.61
N LEU A 33 -11.99 -0.47 -2.19
CA LEU A 33 -13.44 -0.33 -2.27
C LEU A 33 -13.94 -0.37 -3.73
N VAL A 34 -13.25 0.33 -4.64
CA VAL A 34 -13.56 0.32 -6.07
C VAL A 34 -13.39 -1.08 -6.65
N ALA A 35 -12.30 -1.78 -6.34
CA ALA A 35 -12.10 -3.15 -6.80
C ALA A 35 -13.22 -4.09 -6.31
N MET A 36 -13.60 -4.01 -5.03
CA MET A 36 -14.70 -4.80 -4.47
C MET A 36 -16.05 -4.48 -5.12
N ALA A 37 -16.33 -3.20 -5.37
CA ALA A 37 -17.55 -2.77 -6.05
C ALA A 37 -17.61 -3.32 -7.48
N VAL A 38 -16.50 -3.24 -8.23
CA VAL A 38 -16.40 -3.79 -9.59
C VAL A 38 -16.60 -5.31 -9.59
N ILE A 39 -15.92 -6.04 -8.69
CA ILE A 39 -16.07 -7.51 -8.59
C ILE A 39 -17.52 -7.89 -8.27
N THR A 40 -18.16 -7.14 -7.38
CA THR A 40 -19.56 -7.37 -6.99
C THR A 40 -20.51 -7.07 -8.15
N TRP A 41 -20.30 -5.97 -8.86
CA TRP A 41 -21.10 -5.61 -10.03
C TRP A 41 -20.98 -6.63 -11.17
N LEU A 42 -19.78 -7.21 -11.37
CA LEU A 42 -19.53 -8.26 -12.36
C LEU A 42 -19.99 -9.66 -11.89
N GLY A 43 -20.44 -9.82 -10.65
CA GLY A 43 -20.83 -11.13 -10.10
C GLY A 43 -19.67 -12.14 -10.04
N ALA A 44 -18.42 -11.66 -10.06
CA ALA A 44 -17.24 -12.50 -10.30
C ALA A 44 -16.74 -13.26 -9.05
N TRP A 45 -17.33 -13.04 -7.87
CA TRP A 45 -16.93 -13.66 -6.61
C TRP A 45 -16.85 -15.19 -6.67
N GLY A 46 -17.86 -15.84 -7.26
CA GLY A 46 -17.89 -17.31 -7.38
C GLY A 46 -16.83 -17.87 -8.32
N TYR A 47 -16.43 -17.10 -9.34
CA TYR A 47 -15.37 -17.46 -10.27
C TYR A 47 -13.99 -17.27 -9.62
N LEU A 48 -13.74 -16.11 -9.01
CA LEU A 48 -12.48 -15.83 -8.31
C LEU A 48 -12.19 -16.84 -7.20
N TRP A 49 -13.22 -17.22 -6.43
CA TRP A 49 -13.07 -18.22 -5.38
C TRP A 49 -12.65 -19.59 -5.91
N ARG A 50 -13.40 -20.15 -6.88
CA ARG A 50 -13.18 -21.52 -7.39
C ARG A 50 -11.95 -21.63 -8.29
N GLU A 51 -11.69 -20.63 -9.11
CA GLU A 51 -10.69 -20.73 -10.17
C GLU A 51 -9.32 -20.17 -9.77
N TRP A 52 -9.27 -19.19 -8.86
CA TRP A 52 -8.04 -18.45 -8.54
C TRP A 52 -7.62 -18.61 -7.08
N PHE A 53 -8.43 -18.15 -6.12
CA PHE A 53 -8.03 -18.08 -4.71
C PHE A 53 -7.73 -19.45 -4.10
N THR A 54 -8.51 -20.48 -4.45
CA THR A 54 -8.30 -21.85 -3.94
C THR A 54 -7.58 -22.74 -4.96
N SER A 55 -6.90 -22.16 -5.95
CA SER A 55 -6.24 -22.94 -6.99
C SER A 55 -4.94 -23.59 -6.49
N VAL A 56 -4.69 -24.83 -6.91
CA VAL A 56 -3.42 -25.55 -6.73
C VAL A 56 -2.57 -25.60 -8.01
N ASP A 57 -3.06 -25.02 -9.11
CA ASP A 57 -2.33 -24.98 -10.38
C ASP A 57 -1.16 -24.00 -10.28
N HIS A 58 0.06 -24.53 -10.41
CA HIS A 58 1.29 -23.75 -10.35
C HIS A 58 1.36 -22.62 -11.39
N LYS A 59 0.66 -22.75 -12.53
CA LYS A 59 0.58 -21.68 -13.53
C LYS A 59 -0.24 -20.51 -13.01
N LYS A 60 -1.41 -20.78 -12.43
CA LYS A 60 -2.30 -19.75 -11.86
C LYS A 60 -1.67 -19.10 -10.63
N ILE A 61 -1.04 -19.89 -9.77
CA ILE A 61 -0.27 -19.38 -8.63
C ILE A 61 0.85 -18.45 -9.14
N GLY A 62 1.61 -18.88 -10.16
CA GLY A 62 2.65 -18.04 -10.77
C GLY A 62 2.11 -16.69 -11.27
N ILE A 63 0.96 -16.69 -11.95
CA ILE A 63 0.30 -15.45 -12.42
C ILE A 63 -0.09 -14.55 -11.23
N MET A 64 -0.62 -15.11 -10.13
CA MET A 64 -0.97 -14.32 -8.95
C MET A 64 0.25 -13.70 -8.29
N TYR A 65 1.37 -14.43 -8.18
CA TYR A 65 2.63 -13.91 -7.64
C TYR A 65 3.17 -12.77 -8.50
N VAL A 66 3.25 -12.94 -9.82
CA VAL A 66 3.71 -11.88 -10.74
C VAL A 66 2.77 -10.67 -10.69
N THR A 67 1.46 -10.90 -10.59
CA THR A 67 0.48 -9.81 -10.48
C THR A 67 0.69 -9.01 -9.18
N LEU A 68 0.90 -9.69 -8.06
CA LEU A 68 1.21 -9.04 -6.78
C LEU A 68 2.53 -8.26 -6.88
N ALA A 69 3.58 -8.86 -7.44
CA ALA A 69 4.86 -8.21 -7.65
C ALA A 69 4.75 -6.94 -8.48
N LEU A 70 3.94 -6.94 -9.56
CA LEU A 70 3.71 -5.74 -10.36
C LEU A 70 2.95 -4.63 -9.60
N ILE A 71 1.96 -4.99 -8.77
CA ILE A 71 1.26 -4.02 -7.91
C ILE A 71 2.24 -3.44 -6.87
N MET A 72 3.08 -4.27 -6.28
CA MET A 72 4.09 -3.86 -5.31
C MET A 72 5.22 -3.06 -5.94
N LEU A 73 5.60 -3.35 -7.19
CA LEU A 73 6.53 -2.55 -7.98
C LEU A 73 6.01 -1.12 -8.16
N LEU A 74 4.73 -0.95 -8.49
CA LEU A 74 4.13 0.38 -8.59
C LEU A 74 4.20 1.14 -7.26
N ARG A 75 3.94 0.45 -6.13
CA ARG A 75 4.06 1.07 -4.81
C ARG A 75 5.51 1.47 -4.50
N GLY A 76 6.45 0.56 -4.66
CA GLY A 76 7.88 0.82 -4.44
C GLY A 76 8.43 1.91 -5.36
N PHE A 77 7.93 1.99 -6.59
CA PHE A 77 8.29 3.04 -7.54
C PHE A 77 7.79 4.43 -7.12
N ILE A 78 6.56 4.52 -6.60
CA ILE A 78 6.04 5.77 -6.02
C ILE A 78 6.91 6.21 -4.84
N ASP A 79 7.23 5.31 -3.92
CA ASP A 79 8.11 5.60 -2.77
C ASP A 79 9.50 6.08 -3.25
N ALA A 80 10.06 5.48 -4.32
CA ALA A 80 11.32 5.90 -4.92
C ALA A 80 11.27 7.31 -5.52
N ILE A 81 10.20 7.63 -6.26
CA ILE A 81 9.98 8.99 -6.80
C ILE A 81 9.89 9.99 -5.65
N MET A 82 9.18 9.65 -4.58
CA MET A 82 9.04 10.53 -3.42
C MET A 82 10.40 10.83 -2.78
N MET A 83 11.23 9.80 -2.58
CA MET A 83 12.58 10.00 -2.04
C MET A 83 13.47 10.86 -2.95
N ARG A 84 13.44 10.62 -4.26
CA ARG A 84 14.26 11.37 -5.23
C ARG A 84 13.81 12.82 -5.38
N THR A 85 12.50 13.06 -5.38
CA THR A 85 11.95 14.43 -5.43
C THR A 85 12.26 15.20 -4.14
N GLN A 86 12.19 14.55 -2.98
CA GLN A 86 12.60 15.17 -1.71
C GLN A 86 14.08 15.58 -1.76
N GLN A 87 14.97 14.68 -2.21
CA GLN A 87 16.40 14.99 -2.35
C GLN A 87 16.65 16.18 -3.29
N ALA A 88 15.89 16.29 -4.39
CA ALA A 88 16.03 17.39 -5.33
C ALA A 88 15.55 18.74 -4.79
N ILE A 89 14.41 18.76 -4.07
CA ILE A 89 13.81 19.98 -3.52
C ILE A 89 14.57 20.45 -2.26
N ALA A 90 15.06 19.50 -1.46
CA ALA A 90 15.79 19.78 -0.22
C ALA A 90 17.16 20.45 -0.44
N LEU A 91 17.62 20.58 -1.70
CA LEU A 91 18.85 21.31 -2.02
C LEU A 91 18.76 22.81 -1.71
N ASN A 92 17.56 23.41 -1.82
CA ASN A 92 17.35 24.85 -1.67
C ASN A 92 16.19 25.20 -0.71
N SER A 93 15.65 24.21 0.01
CA SER A 93 14.53 24.36 0.96
C SER A 93 14.51 23.19 1.95
N ASP A 94 13.64 23.21 2.95
CA ASP A 94 13.48 22.08 3.89
C ASP A 94 12.82 20.84 3.25
N GLY A 95 12.36 20.94 2.00
CA GLY A 95 11.63 19.87 1.31
C GLY A 95 10.17 19.75 1.76
N TYR A 96 9.52 18.65 1.37
CA TYR A 96 8.10 18.39 1.65
C TYR A 96 7.87 17.14 2.51
N LEU A 97 8.91 16.34 2.76
CA LEU A 97 8.88 15.19 3.69
C LEU A 97 9.66 15.53 4.96
N ALA A 98 8.99 15.41 6.11
CA ALA A 98 9.67 15.43 7.40
C ALA A 98 10.62 14.21 7.53
N PRO A 99 11.74 14.32 8.28
CA PRO A 99 12.73 13.24 8.42
C PRO A 99 12.12 11.89 8.82
N ASP A 100 11.26 11.86 9.84
CA ASP A 100 10.62 10.62 10.29
C ASP A 100 9.78 9.95 9.20
N HIS A 101 9.11 10.74 8.35
CA HIS A 101 8.29 10.21 7.26
C HIS A 101 9.17 9.74 6.09
N PHE A 102 10.27 10.43 5.81
CA PHE A 102 11.25 10.00 4.82
C PHE A 102 11.86 8.64 5.19
N ASP A 103 12.24 8.46 6.45
CA ASP A 103 12.83 7.21 6.94
C ASP A 103 11.85 6.03 6.89
N GLN A 104 10.56 6.30 7.14
CA GLN A 104 9.49 5.33 6.97
C GLN A 104 9.35 4.90 5.50
N ILE A 105 9.34 5.86 4.57
CA ILE A 105 9.24 5.59 3.12
C ILE A 105 10.46 4.83 2.62
N PHE A 106 11.67 5.20 3.06
CA PHE A 106 12.89 4.48 2.69
C PHE A 106 12.88 3.02 3.16
N SER A 107 12.47 2.80 4.41
CA SER A 107 12.39 1.47 5.00
C SER A 107 11.29 0.62 4.34
N SER A 108 10.13 1.20 4.05
CA SER A 108 9.05 0.51 3.33
C SER A 108 9.46 0.17 1.91
N HIS A 109 10.08 1.12 1.19
CA HIS A 109 10.58 0.91 -0.16
C HIS A 109 11.54 -0.29 -0.22
N GLY A 110 12.54 -0.32 0.65
CA GLY A 110 13.52 -1.42 0.70
C GLY A 110 12.86 -2.77 0.98
N THR A 111 11.91 -2.80 1.93
CA THR A 111 11.17 -4.03 2.27
C THR A 111 10.33 -4.51 1.08
N ILE A 112 9.65 -3.59 0.39
CA ILE A 112 8.81 -3.91 -0.77
C ILE A 112 9.63 -4.47 -1.92
N MET A 113 10.74 -3.81 -2.26
CA MET A 113 11.55 -4.19 -3.42
C MET A 113 12.31 -5.51 -3.24
N ILE A 114 12.60 -5.91 -2.00
CA ILE A 114 13.35 -7.15 -1.72
C ILE A 114 12.42 -8.34 -1.47
N PHE A 115 11.31 -8.14 -0.74
CA PHE A 115 10.49 -9.26 -0.28
C PHE A 115 9.19 -9.45 -1.08
N PHE A 116 8.68 -8.40 -1.73
CA PHE A 116 7.35 -8.41 -2.34
C PHE A 116 7.35 -8.18 -3.86
N MET A 117 8.49 -7.83 -4.45
CA MET A 117 8.70 -7.64 -5.89
C MET A 117 9.54 -8.77 -6.45
#